data_AF-A0A1F3J611-F1
#
_entry.id   AF-A0A1F3J611-F1
#
_cell.length_a   1.000
_cell.length_b   1.000
_cell.length_c   1.000
_cell.angle_alpha   90.00
_cell.angle_beta   90.00
_cell.angle_gamma   90.00
#
_symmetry.space_group_name_H-M   'P 1'
#
loop_
_entity.id
_entity.type
_entity.pdbx_description
1 polymer ?
#
loop_
_entity_poly.entity_id
_entity_poly.type
_entity_poly.pdbx_seq_one_letter_code
_entity_poly.pdbx_strand_id
1 'polypeptide(L)' 'MNTIELKKLLMLKITEINDISFLKALKTIIESKTETEVISLTEEQKNQIIDSRKEIEQGMFVENKVLEKEFQTWLNAR' A
#
# COMPACT_ATOMS: atom_id res chain seq x y z
N MET A 1 5.52 23.11 -26.91
CA MET A 1 5.38 22.81 -25.47
C MET A 1 5.54 21.32 -25.27
N ASN A 2 6.60 20.89 -24.59
CA ASN A 2 6.83 19.50 -24.23
C ASN A 2 6.28 19.20 -22.81
N THR A 3 6.29 17.92 -22.42
CA THR A 3 5.77 17.47 -21.11
C THR A 3 6.44 18.17 -19.92
N ILE A 4 7.73 18.51 -20.04
CA ILE A 4 8.49 19.16 -18.98
C ILE A 4 8.04 20.62 -18.83
N GLU A 5 7.88 21.32 -19.94
CA GLU A 5 7.40 22.71 -19.97
C GLU A 5 5.97 22.81 -19.43
N LEU A 6 5.09 21.89 -19.82
CA LEU A 6 3.71 21.84 -19.32
C LEU A 6 3.66 21.61 -17.80
N LYS A 7 4.48 20.70 -17.26
CA LYS A 7 4.56 20.47 -15.80
C LYS A 7 5.00 21.73 -15.06
N LYS A 8 6.01 22.44 -15.57
CA LYS A 8 6.49 23.70 -14.97
C LYS A 8 5.40 24.77 -14.97
N LEU A 9 4.68 24.93 -16.08
CA LEU A 9 3.58 25.89 -16.19
C LEU A 9 2.45 25.58 -15.20
N LEU A 10 2.08 24.30 -15.06
CA LEU A 10 1.04 23.87 -14.12
C LEU A 10 1.44 24.14 -12.66
N MET A 11 2.70 23.87 -12.28
CA MET A 11 3.18 24.19 -10.93
C MET A 11 3.07 25.69 -10.62
N LEU A 12 3.49 26.56 -11.55
CA LEU A 12 3.35 28.01 -11.38
C LEU A 12 1.89 28.42 -11.20
N LYS A 13 0.99 27.87 -12.02
CA LYS A 13 -0.44 28.16 -11.92
C LYS A 13 -1.06 27.70 -10.62
N ILE A 14 -0.63 26.56 -10.07
CA ILE A 14 -1.12 26.05 -8.78
C ILE A 14 -0.69 26.96 -7.63
N THR A 15 0.54 27.50 -7.66
CA THR A 15 1.05 28.42 -6.63
C THR A 15 0.25 29.73 -6.54
N GLU A 16 -0.37 30.17 -7.65
CA GLU A 16 -1.20 31.37 -7.69
C GLU A 16 -2.60 31.17 -7.09
N ILE A 17 -3.03 29.93 -6.82
CA ILE A 17 -4.38 29.61 -6.34
C ILE A 17 -4.45 29.73 -4.82
N ASN A 18 -5.33 30.60 -4.33
CA ASN A 18 -5.60 30.77 -2.89
C ASN A 18 -6.85 30.03 -2.40
N ASP A 19 -7.66 29.50 -3.32
CA ASP A 19 -8.88 28.76 -2.98
C ASP A 19 -8.55 27.32 -2.54
N ILE A 20 -8.69 27.07 -1.24
CA ILE A 20 -8.43 25.77 -0.62
C ILE A 20 -9.36 24.68 -1.15
N SER A 21 -10.62 25.00 -1.42
CA SER A 21 -11.60 24.02 -1.95
C SER A 21 -11.20 23.58 -3.35
N PHE A 22 -10.73 24.52 -4.17
CA PHE A 22 -10.21 24.23 -5.50
C PHE A 22 -8.92 23.40 -5.46
N LEU A 23 -7.97 23.76 -4.59
CA LEU A 23 -6.74 22.99 -4.38
C LEU A 23 -7.02 21.55 -3.92
N LYS A 24 -8.01 21.36 -3.04
CA LYS A 24 -8.45 20.02 -2.60
C LYS A 24 -9.02 19.20 -3.76
N ALA A 25 -9.87 19.79 -4.59
CA ALA A 25 -10.41 19.11 -5.77
C ALA A 25 -9.30 18.70 -6.75
N LEU A 26 -8.33 19.61 -6.98
CA LEU A 26 -7.18 19.32 -7.84
C LEU A 26 -6.31 18.18 -7.28
N LYS A 27 -6.07 18.15 -5.97
CA LYS A 27 -5.37 17.06 -5.28
C LYS A 27 -6.06 15.72 -5.54
N THR A 28 -7.37 15.63 -5.32
CA THR A 28 -8.14 14.39 -5.55
C THR A 28 -8.05 13.90 -7.01
N ILE A 29 -8.12 14.82 -7.99
CA ILE A 29 -8.01 14.48 -9.42
C ILE A 29 -6.60 13.97 -9.77
N ILE A 30 -5.56 14.56 -9.18
CA ILE A 30 -4.18 14.10 -9.41
C ILE A 30 -3.98 12.72 -8.76
N GLU A 31 -4.42 12.55 -7.51
CA GLU A 31 -4.28 11.30 -6.76
C GLU A 31 -4.99 10.14 -7.44
N SER A 32 -6.25 10.31 -7.87
CA SER A 32 -6.99 9.30 -8.63
C SER A 32 -6.35 8.89 -9.97
N LYS A 33 -5.48 9.74 -10.54
CA LYS A 33 -4.70 9.43 -11.75
C LYS A 33 -3.33 8.83 -11.46
N THR A 34 -2.82 8.96 -10.23
CA THR A 34 -1.53 8.44 -9.77
C THR A 34 -1.66 7.20 -8.88
N GLU A 35 -2.86 6.88 -8.40
CA GLU A 35 -3.23 5.66 -7.65
C GLU A 35 -3.08 4.35 -8.48
N THR A 36 -2.43 4.42 -9.64
CA THR A 36 -2.07 3.25 -10.45
C THR A 36 -0.84 2.50 -9.94
N GLU A 37 -0.26 2.83 -8.79
CA GLU A 37 0.65 1.89 -8.12
C GLU A 37 -0.16 0.77 -7.46
N VAL A 38 -0.84 -0.02 -8.29
CA VAL A 38 -1.24 -1.37 -7.93
C VAL A 38 0.06 -2.10 -7.60
N ILE A 39 0.33 -2.28 -6.31
CA ILE A 39 1.47 -3.06 -5.83
C ILE A 39 1.31 -4.45 -6.42
N SER A 40 2.08 -4.72 -7.47
CA SER A 40 2.05 -5.99 -8.17
C SER A 40 2.89 -6.95 -7.38
N LEU A 41 2.25 -8.00 -6.84
CA LEU A 41 2.96 -9.07 -6.17
C LEU A 41 3.86 -9.80 -7.17
N THR A 42 5.04 -10.20 -6.71
CA THR A 42 5.89 -11.11 -7.48
C THR A 42 5.21 -12.47 -7.61
N GLU A 43 5.60 -13.27 -8.61
CA GLU A 43 5.08 -14.63 -8.76
C GLU A 43 5.37 -15.49 -7.53
N GLU A 44 6.51 -15.28 -6.88
CA GLU A 44 6.87 -15.94 -5.62
C GLU A 44 5.86 -15.59 -4.51
N GLN A 45 5.54 -14.31 -4.31
CA GLN A 45 4.57 -13.88 -3.31
C GLN A 45 3.17 -14.44 -3.58
N LYS A 46 2.76 -14.50 -4.86
CA LYS A 46 1.49 -15.11 -5.24
C LYS A 46 1.47 -16.60 -4.92
N ASN A 47 2.54 -17.32 -5.23
CA ASN A 47 2.66 -18.75 -4.94
C ASN A 47 2.63 -19.00 -3.42
N GLN A 48 3.36 -18.21 -2.63
CA GLN A 48 3.35 -18.30 -1.16
C GLN A 48 1.94 -18.12 -0.59
N ILE A 49 1.16 -17.16 -1.09
CA ILE A 49 -0.23 -16.96 -0.66
C ILE A 49 -1.11 -18.15 -1.05
N ILE A 50 -0.93 -18.69 -2.26
CA ILE A 50 -1.69 -19.86 -2.73
C ILE A 50 -1.40 -21.06 -1.84
N ASP A 51 -0.12 -21.31 -1.51
CA ASP A 51 0.26 -22.44 -0.67
C ASP A 51 -0.22 -22.24 0.77
N SER A 52 -0.05 -21.05 1.35
CA SER A 52 -0.58 -20.72 2.69
C SER A 52 -2.09 -20.98 2.80
N ARG A 53 -2.86 -20.69 1.74
CA ARG A 53 -4.30 -20.98 1.72
C ARG A 53 -4.59 -22.48 1.75
N LYS A 54 -3.83 -23.29 1.01
CA LYS A 54 -3.96 -24.77 1.06
C LYS A 54 -3.58 -25.31 2.43
N GLU A 55 -2.55 -24.76 3.07
CA GLU A 55 -2.13 -25.16 4.41
C GLU A 55 -3.25 -24.91 5.43
N ILE A 56 -3.90 -23.75 5.36
CA ILE A 56 -5.07 -23.43 6.20
C ILE A 56 -6.22 -24.42 5.96
N GLU A 57 -6.55 -24.73 4.70
CA GLU A 57 -7.60 -25.72 4.37
C GLU A 57 -7.28 -27.13 4.90
N GLN A 58 -5.99 -27.48 4.98
CA GLN A 58 -5.52 -28.75 5.53
C GLN A 58 -5.40 -28.73 7.06
N GLY A 59 -5.76 -27.62 7.72
CA GLY A 59 -5.62 -27.46 9.17
C GLY A 59 -4.18 -27.27 9.63
N MET A 60 -3.24 -27.02 8.71
CA MET A 60 -1.83 -26.75 9.00
C MET A 60 -1.62 -25.27 9.34
N PHE A 61 -2.32 -24.81 10.36
CA PHE A 61 -2.14 -23.48 10.93
C PHE A 61 -2.10 -23.55 12.45
N VAL A 62 -1.50 -22.54 13.07
CA VAL A 62 -1.53 -22.36 14.53
C VAL A 62 -2.40 -21.16 14.86
N GLU A 63 -3.27 -21.31 15.85
CA GLU A 63 -4.04 -20.19 16.35
C GLU A 63 -3.11 -19.15 16.99
N ASN A 64 -3.40 -17.87 16.74
CA ASN A 64 -2.60 -16.76 17.26
C ASN A 64 -2.43 -16.82 18.79
N LYS A 65 -3.46 -17.24 19.54
CA LYS A 65 -3.39 -17.40 21.00
C LYS A 65 -2.37 -18.44 21.45
N VAL A 66 -2.21 -19.51 20.67
CA VAL A 66 -1.24 -20.59 20.96
C VAL A 66 0.16 -20.07 20.68
N LEU A 67 0.35 -19.43 19.52
CA LEU A 67 1.62 -18.84 19.13
C LEU A 67 2.11 -17.78 20.13
N GLU A 68 1.21 -16.89 20.58
CA GLU A 68 1.53 -15.86 21.57
C GLU A 68 2.00 -16.48 22.90
N LYS A 69 1.34 -17.55 23.35
CA LYS A 69 1.73 -18.25 24.58
C LYS A 69 3.13 -18.86 24.46
N GLU A 70 3.46 -19.46 23.32
CA GLU A 70 4.80 -19.99 23.06
C GLU A 70 5.86 -18.88 23.05
N PHE A 71 5.54 -17.76 22.40
CA PHE A 71 6.43 -16.60 22.37
C PHE A 71 6.69 -16.01 23.76
N GLN A 72 5.66 -15.86 24.58
CA GLN A 72 5.80 -15.43 25.98
C GLN A 72 6.62 -16.43 26.81
N THR A 73 6.46 -17.73 26.55
CA THR A 73 7.27 -18.76 27.23
C THR A 73 8.74 -18.62 26.85
N TRP A 74 9.05 -18.37 25.58
CA TRP A 74 10.42 -18.15 25.12
C TRP A 74 11.04 -16.87 25.70
N LEU A 75 10.29 -15.77 25.75
CA LEU A 75 10.73 -14.50 26.33
C LEU A 75 11.09 -14.63 27.81
N ASN A 76 10.31 -15.40 28.57
CA ASN A 76 10.50 -15.59 30.02
C ASN A 76 11.47 -16.74 30.37
N ALA A 77 11.98 -17.48 29.37
CA ALA A 77 12.97 -18.55 29.56
C ALA A 77 14.42 -18.02 29.61
N ARG A 78 14.61 -16.70 29.63
CA ARG A 78 15.90 -16.00 29.72
C ARG A 78 16.02 -15.26 31.05
#